data_AF-A0A921NNT1-F1
#
_entry.id   AF-A0A921NNT1-F1
#
_cell.length_a   1.000
_cell.length_b   1.000
_cell.length_c   1.000
_cell.angle_alpha   90.00
_cell.angle_beta   90.00
_cell.angle_gamma   90.00
#
_symmetry.space_group_name_H-M   'P 1'
#
loop_
_entity.id
_entity.type
_entity.pdbx_description
1 polymer ?
#
loop_
_entity_poly.entity_id
_entity_poly.type
_entity_poly.pdbx_seq_one_letter_code
_entity_poly.pdbx_strand_id
1 'polypeptide(L)' 'MNVKPTVVRLTQEALDRIEKVAGPNQRAAFIREAVDNELDRREAESENPVQIGGDDEKQR' A
#
# COMPACT_ATOMS: atom_id res chain seq x y z
N MET A 1 2.97 16.39 14.40
CA MET A 1 2.61 15.42 13.33
C MET A 1 2.08 16.22 12.15
N ASN A 2 2.69 16.11 10.98
CA ASN A 2 2.30 16.88 9.79
C ASN A 2 1.36 16.06 8.89
N VAL A 3 0.20 15.66 9.43
CA VAL A 3 -0.80 14.85 8.72
C VAL A 3 -2.03 15.69 8.40
N LYS A 4 -2.67 15.43 7.25
CA LYS A 4 -3.94 16.05 6.87
C LYS A 4 -5.08 15.05 7.08
N PRO A 5 -6.24 15.46 7.61
CA PRO A 5 -7.37 14.56 7.79
C PRO A 5 -8.00 14.19 6.45
N THR A 6 -8.32 12.91 6.28
CA THR A 6 -9.02 12.37 5.10
C THR A 6 -10.16 11.48 5.58
N VAL A 7 -11.37 11.71 5.06
CA VAL A 7 -12.54 10.87 5.37
C VAL A 7 -12.68 9.81 4.30
N VAL A 8 -12.70 8.55 4.71
CA VAL A 8 -12.96 7.39 3.84
C VAL A 8 -14.15 6.61 4.40
N ARG A 9 -14.89 5.94 3.51
CA ARG A 9 -15.99 5.04 3.90
C ARG A 9 -15.48 3.60 3.83
N LEU A 10 -15.69 2.87 4.92
CA LEU A 10 -15.41 1.44 5.03
C LEU A 10 -16.68 0.74 5.51
N THR A 11 -16.83 -0.54 5.18
CA THR A 11 -17.93 -1.34 5.72
C THR A 11 -17.73 -1.54 7.23
N GLN A 12 -18.83 -1.75 7.96
CA GLN A 12 -18.75 -2.06 9.39
C GLN A 12 -17.89 -3.31 9.64
N GLU A 13 -18.05 -4.33 8.81
CA GLU A 13 -17.25 -5.56 8.88
C GLU A 13 -15.74 -5.27 8.78
N ALA A 14 -15.32 -4.38 7.89
CA ALA A 14 -13.90 -4.01 7.78
C ALA A 14 -13.42 -3.29 9.05
N LEU A 15 -14.22 -2.39 9.61
CA LEU A 15 -13.88 -1.69 10.85
C LEU A 15 -13.73 -2.66 12.04
N ASP A 16 -14.63 -3.64 12.13
CA ASP A 16 -14.60 -4.66 13.17
C ASP A 16 -13.38 -5.58 13.03
N ARG A 17 -13.04 -5.97 11.78
CA ARG A 17 -11.84 -6.75 11.49
C ARG A 17 -10.56 -6.00 11.87
N ILE A 18 -10.49 -4.70 11.57
CA ILE A 18 -9.36 -3.86 11.96
C ILE A 18 -9.22 -3.82 13.48
N GLU A 19 -10.31 -3.57 14.20
CA GLU A 19 -10.27 -3.49 15.66
C GLU A 19 -9.91 -4.82 16.32
N LYS A 20 -10.34 -5.95 15.74
CA LYS A 20 -9.96 -7.29 16.22
C LYS A 20 -8.45 -7.56 16.12
N VAL A 21 -7.77 -7.05 15.08
CA VAL A 21 -6.34 -7.31 14.86
C VAL A 21 -5.44 -6.25 15.48
N ALA A 22 -5.84 -4.98 15.42
CA ALA A 22 -5.03 -3.85 15.88
C ALA A 22 -5.35 -3.47 17.34
N GLY A 23 -6.52 -3.86 17.85
CA GLY A 23 -7.03 -3.47 19.16
C GLY A 23 -7.91 -2.21 19.11
N PRO A 24 -8.56 -1.89 20.24
CA PRO A 24 -9.48 -0.76 20.35
C PRO A 24 -8.75 0.57 20.12
N ASN A 25 -9.42 1.52 19.47
CA ASN A 25 -8.89 2.85 19.13
C ASN A 25 -7.66 2.87 18.19
N GLN A 26 -7.24 1.72 17.63
CA GLN A 26 -6.06 1.63 16.76
C GLN A 26 -6.35 1.72 15.25
N ARG A 27 -7.61 1.95 14.87
CA ARG A 27 -8.04 1.98 13.46
C ARG A 27 -7.22 2.95 12.61
N ALA A 28 -6.98 4.16 13.12
CA ALA A 28 -6.23 5.18 12.37
C ALA A 28 -4.75 4.83 12.20
N ALA A 29 -4.13 4.17 13.19
CA ALA A 29 -2.75 3.70 13.10
C ALA A 29 -2.65 2.56 12.07
N PHE A 30 -3.54 1.57 12.17
CA PHE A 30 -3.64 0.46 11.23
C PHE A 30 -3.81 0.94 9.78
N ILE A 31 -4.73 1.89 9.54
CA ILE A 31 -4.98 2.39 8.18
C ILE A 31 -3.76 3.13 7.62
N ARG A 32 -3.06 3.93 8.45
CA ARG A 32 -1.84 4.63 7.99
C ARG A 32 -0.74 3.65 7.62
N GLU A 33 -0.45 2.69 8.50
CA GLU A 33 0.56 1.66 8.25
C GLU A 33 0.24 0.85 6.98
N ALA A 34 -1.03 0.45 6.81
CA ALA A 34 -1.45 -0.27 5.61
C ALA A 34 -1.29 0.56 4.32
N VAL A 35 -1.51 1.87 4.39
CA VAL A 35 -1.30 2.78 3.26
C VAL A 35 0.18 2.94 2.97
N ASP A 36 1.01 3.19 3.98
CA ASP A 36 2.46 3.37 3.82
C ASP A 36 3.10 2.11 3.23
N ASN A 37 2.76 0.92 3.74
CA ASN A 37 3.25 -0.36 3.22
C ASN A 37 2.85 -0.60 1.76
N GLU A 38 1.63 -0.20 1.36
CA GLU A 38 1.17 -0.37 -0.01
C GLU A 38 1.79 0.65 -0.98
N LEU A 39 2.09 1.86 -0.50
CA LEU A 39 2.86 2.85 -1.25
C LEU A 39 4.28 2.32 -1.52
N ASP A 40 4.99 1.92 -0.46
CA ASP A 40 6.36 1.37 -0.56
C ASP A 40 6.42 0.21 -1.57
N ARG A 41 5.44 -0.71 -1.51
CA ARG A 41 5.37 -1.86 -2.44
C ARG A 41 5.23 -1.42 -3.89
N ARG A 42 4.31 -0.49 -4.17
CA ARG A 42 4.04 -0.03 -5.55
C ARG A 42 5.15 0.85 -6.10
N GLU A 43 5.76 1.66 -5.25
CA GLU A 43 6.89 2.50 -5.63
C GLU A 43 8.10 1.64 -5.96
N ALA A 44 8.39 0.60 -5.16
CA ALA A 44 9.44 -0.37 -5.46
C ALA A 44 9.19 -1.17 -6.76
N GLU A 45 7.92 -1.53 -7.05
CA GLU A 45 7.53 -2.15 -8.32
C GLU A 45 7.67 -1.21 -9.52
N SER A 46 7.51 0.10 -9.31
CA SER A 46 7.62 1.11 -10.38
C SER A 46 9.06 1.53 -10.64
N GLU A 47 9.93 1.48 -9.63
CA GLU A 47 11.36 1.79 -9.74
C GLU A 47 12.21 0.63 -10.27
N ASN A 48 11.68 -0.59 -10.31
CA ASN A 48 12.23 -1.68 -11.11
C ASN A 48 11.57 -1.64 -12.50
N PRO A 49 12.10 -0.89 -13.48
CA PRO A 49 11.68 -1.11 -14.85
C PRO A 49 11.99 -2.57 -15.14
N VAL A 50 10.95 -3.32 -15.48
CA VAL A 50 11.08 -4.60 -16.15
C VAL A 50 12.21 -4.42 -17.16
N GLN A 51 13.31 -5.16 -16.96
CA GLN A 51 14.32 -5.39 -17.99
C GLN A 51 13.56 -6.05 -19.14
N ILE A 52 12.98 -5.22 -20.01
CA ILE A 52 12.41 -5.67 -21.27
C ILE A 52 13.61 -6.28 -21.97
N GLY A 53 13.57 -7.60 -22.14
CA GLY A 53 14.63 -8.39 -22.75
C GLY A 53 15.05 -7.75 -24.07
N GLY A 54 16.14 -6.99 -24.02
CA GLY A 54 16.91 -6.62 -25.17
C GLY A 54 17.90 -7.75 -25.39
N ASP A 55 17.48 -8.79 -26.08
CA ASP A 55 18.35 -9.82 -26.65
C ASP A 55 17.57 -10.57 -27.76
N ASP A 56 17.15 -9.85 -28.79
CA ASP A 56 16.88 -10.44 -30.11
C ASP A 56 17.06 -9.37 -31.21
N GLU A 57 18.22 -8.72 -31.19
CA GLU A 57 18.77 -8.09 -32.39
C GLU A 57 20.29 -8.34 -32.45
N LYS A 58 20.67 -9.59 -32.74
CA LYS A 58 21.96 -9.89 -33.34
C LYS A 58 21.75 -10.40 -34.76
N GLN A 59 21.93 -9.46 -35.69
CA GLN A 59 22.59 -9.62 -36.98
C GLN A 59 23.13 -11.04 -37.24
N ARG A 60 22.54 -11.77 -38.20
CA ARG A 60 23.20 -12.31 -39.40
C ARG A 60 22.18 -12.85 -40.39
#